data_AF-A0A8I2BEM7-F1
#
_entry.id   AF-A0A8I2BEM7-F1
#
_cell.length_a   1.000
_cell.length_b   1.000
_cell.length_c   1.000
_cell.angle_alpha   90.00
_cell.angle_beta   90.00
_cell.angle_gamma   90.00
#
_symmetry.space_group_name_H-M   'P 1'
#
loop_
_entity.id
_entity.type
_entity.pdbx_description
1 polymer ?
#
loop_
_entity_poly.entity_id
_entity_poly.type
_entity_poly.pdbx_seq_one_letter_code
_entity_poly.pdbx_strand_id
1 'polypeptide(L)'
;MSQKKQSIEELIRRLEELTREIEHPDTGVEQSIKLYEEGLRLAELCKKRLTEARQKLETIDTSATRLPAGDNPSDTGTPQSSDLFGSMS
;
A
#
# COMPACT_ATOMS: atom_id res chain seq x y z
N MET A 1 -26.29 17.74 5.54
CA MET A 1 -25.71 17.58 4.19
C MET A 1 -24.71 16.42 4.25
N SER A 2 -25.04 15.27 3.68
CA SER A 2 -24.13 14.11 3.66
C SER A 2 -22.90 14.45 2.83
N GLN A 3 -21.71 14.44 3.44
CA GLN A 3 -20.45 14.57 2.72
C GLN A 3 -20.37 13.46 1.67
N LYS A 4 -20.44 13.84 0.38
CA LYS A 4 -20.18 12.92 -0.72
C LYS A 4 -18.68 12.63 -0.69
N LYS A 5 -18.28 11.46 -0.17
CA LYS A 5 -16.90 10.98 -0.23
C LYS A 5 -16.52 10.95 -1.72
N GLN A 6 -15.57 11.79 -2.15
CA GLN A 6 -15.01 11.71 -3.49
C GLN A 6 -14.45 10.30 -3.72
N SER A 7 -14.72 9.74 -4.89
CA SER A 7 -14.17 8.49 -5.40
C SER A 7 -12.70 8.68 -5.80
N ILE A 8 -11.96 7.58 -5.96
CA ILE A 8 -10.54 7.65 -6.36
C ILE A 8 -10.44 8.20 -7.79
N GLU A 9 -11.37 7.81 -8.65
CA GLU A 9 -11.49 8.24 -10.03
C GLU A 9 -11.75 9.75 -10.15
N GLU A 10 -12.62 10.30 -9.29
CA GLU A 10 -12.85 11.76 -9.23
C GLU A 10 -11.61 12.53 -8.76
N LEU A 11 -10.85 11.99 -7.80
CA LEU A 11 -9.63 12.63 -7.31
C LEU A 11 -8.51 12.61 -8.37
N ILE A 12 -8.36 11.50 -9.10
CA ILE A 12 -7.42 11.39 -10.21
C ILE A 12 -7.80 12.38 -11.32
N ARG A 13 -9.09 12.44 -11.71
CA ARG A 13 -9.55 13.41 -12.70
C ARG A 13 -9.24 14.85 -12.29
N ARG A 14 -9.45 15.21 -11.02
CA ARG A 14 -9.12 16.56 -10.55
C ARG A 14 -7.62 16.85 -10.58
N LEU A 15 -6.77 15.85 -10.28
CA LEU A 15 -5.32 15.99 -10.40
C LEU A 15 -4.90 16.26 -11.86
N GLU A 16 -5.51 15.56 -12.83
CA GLU A 16 -5.25 15.79 -14.26
C GLU A 16 -5.68 17.19 -14.72
N GLU A 17 -6.83 17.68 -14.22
CA GLU A 17 -7.28 19.05 -14.45
C GLU A 17 -6.29 20.08 -13.90
N LEU A 18 -5.81 19.90 -12.66
CA LEU A 18 -4.82 20.78 -12.05
C LEU A 18 -3.52 20.82 -12.85
N THR A 19 -3.03 19.68 -13.36
CA THR A 19 -1.83 19.66 -14.22
C THR A 19 -2.03 20.52 -15.46
N ARG A 20 -3.20 20.43 -16.12
CA ARG A 20 -3.52 21.26 -17.29
C ARG A 20 -3.62 22.74 -16.94
N GLU A 21 -4.19 23.07 -15.78
CA GLU A 21 -4.29 24.44 -15.29
C GLU A 21 -2.90 25.02 -14.97
N ILE A 22 -2.00 24.24 -14.37
CA ILE A 22 -0.63 24.68 -14.04
C ILE A 22 0.21 24.91 -15.31
N GLU A 23 0.02 24.08 -16.34
CA GLU A 23 0.75 24.16 -17.61
C GLU A 23 0.24 25.28 -18.54
N HIS A 24 -0.90 25.90 -18.20
CA HIS A 24 -1.46 26.95 -19.02
C HIS A 24 -0.57 28.22 -18.97
N PRO A 25 -0.23 28.84 -20.11
CA PRO A 25 0.72 29.95 -20.17
C PRO A 25 0.27 31.21 -19.43
N ASP A 26 -1.05 31.39 -19.25
CA ASP A 26 -1.62 32.51 -18.49
C ASP A 26 -1.72 32.26 -16.98
N THR A 27 -1.27 31.10 -16.49
CA THR A 27 -1.30 30.79 -15.06
C THR A 27 -0.16 31.51 -14.35
N GLY A 28 -0.52 32.59 -13.64
CA GLY A 28 0.41 33.36 -12.84
C GLY A 28 0.96 32.57 -11.64
N VAL A 29 2.15 32.94 -11.17
CA VAL A 29 2.90 32.26 -10.10
C VAL A 29 2.06 32.02 -8.84
N GLU A 30 1.31 33.02 -8.38
CA GLU A 30 0.45 32.89 -7.20
C GLU A 30 -0.65 31.85 -7.38
N GLN A 31 -1.19 31.75 -8.59
CA GLN A 31 -2.19 30.74 -8.93
C GLN A 31 -1.54 29.35 -9.00
N SER A 32 -0.35 29.23 -9.59
CA SER A 32 0.40 27.97 -9.64
C SER A 32 0.69 27.41 -8.24
N ILE A 33 0.99 28.27 -7.26
CA ILE A 33 1.20 27.86 -5.86
C ILE A 33 -0.11 27.29 -5.26
N LYS A 34 -1.24 27.95 -5.48
CA LYS A 34 -2.55 27.46 -4.99
C LYS A 34 -2.93 26.12 -5.62
N LEU A 35 -2.74 25.98 -6.93
CA LEU A 35 -3.02 24.75 -7.66
C LEU A 35 -2.12 23.60 -7.18
N TYR A 36 -0.85 23.90 -6.88
CA TYR A 36 0.09 22.94 -6.30
C TYR A 36 -0.34 22.47 -4.89
N GLU A 37 -0.74 23.40 -4.01
CA GLU A 37 -1.26 23.06 -2.69
C GLU A 37 -2.53 22.20 -2.76
N GLU A 38 -3.42 22.48 -3.71
CA GLU A 38 -4.60 21.65 -3.98
C GLU A 38 -4.17 20.24 -4.43
N GLY A 39 -3.21 20.17 -5.36
CA GLY A 39 -2.66 18.91 -5.86
C GLY A 39 -2.07 18.05 -4.73
N LEU A 40 -1.34 18.64 -3.80
CA LEU A 40 -0.81 17.94 -2.62
C LEU A 40 -1.92 17.35 -1.75
N ARG A 41 -3.00 18.11 -1.50
CA ARG A 41 -4.15 17.61 -0.71
C ARG A 41 -4.85 16.45 -1.40
N LEU A 42 -5.06 16.55 -2.72
CA LEU A 42 -5.70 15.49 -3.50
C LEU A 42 -4.85 14.22 -3.55
N ALA A 43 -3.54 14.36 -3.72
CA ALA A 43 -2.60 13.23 -3.71
C ALA A 43 -2.63 12.48 -2.37
N GLU A 44 -2.62 13.20 -1.25
CA GLU A 44 -2.70 12.60 0.07
C GLU A 44 -4.04 11.89 0.30
N LEU A 45 -5.14 12.49 -0.19
CA LEU A 45 -6.46 11.87 -0.11
C LEU A 45 -6.54 10.59 -0.95
N CYS A 46 -6.01 10.59 -2.18
CA CYS A 46 -5.88 9.40 -3.02
C CYS A 46 -5.13 8.28 -2.31
N LYS A 47 -3.94 8.61 -1.77
CA LYS A 47 -3.11 7.67 -1.02
C LYS A 47 -3.87 7.07 0.16
N LYS A 48 -4.55 7.89 0.94
CA LYS A 48 -5.38 7.43 2.06
C LYS A 48 -6.47 6.45 1.61
N ARG A 49 -7.18 6.74 0.52
CA ARG A 49 -8.23 5.84 0.00
C ARG A 49 -7.69 4.53 -0.52
N LEU A 50 -6.55 4.54 -1.20
CA LEU A 50 -5.88 3.32 -1.65
C LEU A 50 -5.43 2.46 -0.46
N THR A 51 -4.90 3.08 0.60
CA THR A 51 -4.56 2.37 1.84
C THR A 51 -5.80 1.76 2.51
N GLU A 52 -6.89 2.53 2.63
CA GLU A 52 -8.17 2.01 3.17
C GLU A 52 -8.71 0.84 2.34
N ALA A 53 -8.60 0.90 1.01
CA ALA A 53 -9.03 -0.18 0.12
C ALA A 53 -8.14 -1.43 0.31
N ARG A 54 -6.82 -1.26 0.39
CA ARG A 54 -5.86 -2.35 0.63
C ARG A 54 -6.11 -3.06 1.95
N GLN A 55 -6.32 -2.32 3.04
CA GLN A 55 -6.61 -2.89 4.36
C GLN A 55 -7.88 -3.73 4.37
N LYS A 56 -8.91 -3.31 3.62
CA LYS A 56 -10.14 -4.09 3.46
C LYS A 56 -9.89 -5.40 2.73
N LEU A 57 -9.08 -5.38 1.67
CA LEU A 57 -8.68 -6.59 0.95
C LEU A 57 -7.90 -7.55 1.85
N GLU A 58 -6.91 -7.06 2.60
CA GLU A 58 -6.13 -7.88 3.55
C GLU A 58 -7.01 -8.52 4.62
N THR A 59 -8.02 -7.80 5.11
CA THR A 59 -8.99 -8.35 6.07
C THR A 59 -9.81 -9.50 5.47
N ILE A 60 -10.22 -9.37 4.21
CA ILE A 60 -10.95 -10.42 3.49
C ILE A 60 -10.04 -11.63 3.24
N ASP A 61 -8.82 -11.43 2.74
CA ASP A 61 -7.86 -12.51 2.46
C ASP A 61 -7.46 -13.29 3.72
N THR A 62 -7.30 -12.59 4.85
CA THR A 62 -7.02 -13.21 6.15
C THR A 62 -8.22 -14.02 6.66
N SER A 63 -9.45 -13.58 6.38
CA SER A 63 -10.66 -14.32 6.70
C SER A 63 -10.89 -15.55 5.79
N ALA A 64 -10.38 -15.51 4.56
CA ALA A 64 -10.44 -16.61 3.60
C ALA A 64 -9.36 -17.68 3.84
N THR A 65 -8.27 -17.35 4.54
CA THR A 65 -7.11 -18.25 4.75
C THR A 65 -7.00 -18.76 6.20
N ARG A 66 -8.12 -19.18 6.80
CA ARG A 66 -8.06 -20.18 7.89
C ARG A 66 -8.32 -21.57 7.30
N LEU A 67 -7.41 -22.02 6.43
CA LEU A 67 -7.22 -23.45 6.24
C LEU A 67 -6.48 -23.95 7.49
N PRO A 68 -6.92 -25.05 8.14
CA PRO A 68 -6.31 -25.52 9.36
C PRO A 68 -4.82 -25.77 9.14
N ALA A 69 -4.00 -25.23 10.04
CA ALA A 69 -2.59 -25.58 10.13
C ALA A 69 -2.49 -27.11 10.13
N GLY A 70 -1.84 -27.64 9.08
CA GLY A 70 -1.44 -29.04 9.05
C GLY A 70 -0.41 -29.24 10.14
N ASP A 71 -0.88 -29.63 11.32
CA ASP A 71 -0.08 -30.16 12.41
C ASP A 71 0.47 -31.51 11.92
N ASN A 72 1.71 -31.52 11.42
CA ASN A 72 2.43 -32.75 11.14
C ASN A 72 3.51 -32.93 12.22
N PRO A 73 3.26 -33.76 13.24
CA PRO A 73 4.28 -34.17 14.16
C PRO A 73 5.16 -35.23 13.49
N SER A 74 6.46 -35.12 13.68
CA SER A 74 7.47 -36.16 13.43
C SER A 74 7.93 -36.32 11.96
N ASP A 75 9.09 -35.74 11.63
CA ASP A 75 10.16 -36.62 11.17
C ASP A 75 11.50 -36.21 11.79
N THR A 76 12.06 -37.23 12.42
CA THR A 76 13.30 -37.34 13.17
C THR A 76 14.52 -37.25 12.27
N GLY A 77 15.60 -36.63 12.77
CA GLY A 77 16.96 -36.97 12.32
C GLY A 77 17.80 -35.81 11.82
N THR A 78 18.12 -34.84 12.68
CA THR A 78 19.36 -34.07 12.53
C THR A 78 20.50 -34.90 13.13
N PRO A 79 21.47 -35.41 12.35
CA PRO A 79 22.69 -35.94 12.95
C PRO A 79 23.47 -34.76 13.52
N GLN A 80 23.72 -34.76 14.83
CA GLN A 80 24.68 -33.85 15.44
C GLN A 80 26.07 -34.19 14.90
N SER A 81 26.71 -33.24 14.24
CA SER A 81 28.09 -33.35 13.74
C SER A 81 29.13 -33.21 14.87
N SER A 82 28.82 -33.67 16.09
CA SER A 82 29.72 -33.63 17.25
C SER A 82 30.71 -34.79 17.33
N ASP A 83 30.61 -35.77 16.42
CA ASP A 83 31.46 -36.98 16.44
C ASP A 83 32.55 -36.98 15.35
N LEU A 84 33.30 -35.89 15.22
CA LEU A 84 34.52 -35.88 14.40
C LEU A 84 35.75 -35.36 15.17
N PHE A 85 35.81 -35.66 16.47
CA PHE A 85 37.04 -35.55 17.25
C PHE A 85 37.23 -36.86 18.03
N GLY A 86 37.93 -37.85 17.44
CA GLY A 86 38.16 -39.10 18.16
C GLY A 86 38.63 -40.31 17.35
N SER A 87 39.76 -40.22 16.65
CA SER A 87 40.66 -41.36 16.39
C SER A 87 41.88 -40.83 15.65
N MET A 88 43.00 -40.66 16.33
CA MET A 88 44.01 -41.69 16.60
C MET A 88 45.09 -41.67 15.51
N SER A 89 46.33 -41.51 16.00
CA SER A 89 47.64 -41.66 15.35
C SER A 89 48.21 -40.43 14.65
#